data_AF-M4FG19-F1
#
_entry.id   AF-M4FG19-F1
#
_cell.length_a   1.000
_cell.length_b   1.000
_cell.length_c   1.000
_cell.angle_alpha   90.00
_cell.angle_beta   90.00
_cell.angle_gamma   90.00
#
_symmetry.space_group_name_H-M   'P 1'
#
loop_
_entity.id
_entity.type
_entity.pdbx_description
1 polymer ?
#
loop_
_entity_poly.entity_id
_entity_poly.type
_entity_poly.pdbx_seq_one_letter_code
_entity_poly.pdbx_strand_id
1 'polypeptide(L)'
;MGLHRYNLLQGREFKLKGVQKYIKTLGSPAATYYITVYAIDQAGGSSRQTFQIQVSEETCGKFMLTCDIARIRGESKSDKETMLLDIRLPEWPPENPFERYCLAKEELKSNDWICLYLELTLATTEDRYGDSKFKLDIVNVATDLVPPGLNAKNATFYIRYNDLSKTALGEVSDHIAIVSRRFDEDTGCFVLVGQSHQSSKVLPENLPIIIRL
;
A
#
# COMPACT_ATOMS: atom_id res chain seq x y z
N MET A 1 -5.90 4.60 -0.86
CA MET A 1 -6.08 3.72 0.31
C MET A 1 -7.55 3.34 0.57
N GLY A 2 -8.45 4.26 0.93
CA GLY A 2 -9.82 3.88 1.33
C GLY A 2 -10.64 3.09 0.29
N LEU A 3 -10.60 3.48 -0.98
CA LEU A 3 -11.25 2.69 -2.05
C LEU A 3 -10.65 1.28 -2.17
N HIS A 4 -9.33 1.15 -2.01
CA HIS A 4 -8.65 -0.15 -2.00
C HIS A 4 -9.16 -1.04 -0.86
N ARG A 5 -9.27 -0.49 0.35
CA ARG A 5 -9.89 -1.18 1.50
C ARG A 5 -11.28 -1.68 1.15
N TYR A 6 -12.15 -0.81 0.63
CA TYR A 6 -13.52 -1.18 0.30
C TYR A 6 -13.59 -2.28 -0.76
N ASN A 7 -12.83 -2.13 -1.84
CA ASN A 7 -12.74 -3.11 -2.92
C ASN A 7 -12.28 -4.48 -2.42
N LEU A 8 -11.23 -4.51 -1.61
CA LEU A 8 -10.69 -5.74 -1.02
C LEU A 8 -11.72 -6.46 -0.14
N LEU A 9 -12.43 -5.73 0.71
CA LEU A 9 -13.38 -6.31 1.67
C LEU A 9 -14.71 -6.73 1.03
N GLN A 10 -15.16 -6.01 0.00
CA GLN A 10 -16.45 -6.23 -0.64
C GLN A 10 -16.35 -7.00 -1.96
N GLY A 11 -15.14 -7.35 -2.41
CA GLY A 11 -14.91 -7.98 -3.72
C GLY A 11 -15.41 -7.12 -4.88
N ARG A 12 -15.11 -5.81 -4.83
CA ARG A 12 -15.56 -4.80 -5.82
C ARG A 12 -14.37 -4.19 -6.56
N GLU A 13 -14.66 -3.49 -7.66
CA GLU A 13 -13.64 -2.85 -8.50
C GLU A 13 -13.95 -1.36 -8.73
N PHE A 14 -14.18 -0.62 -7.65
CA PHE A 14 -14.36 0.83 -7.75
C PHE A 14 -13.06 1.53 -8.12
N LYS A 15 -13.10 2.33 -9.18
CA LYS A 15 -11.99 3.21 -9.58
C LYS A 15 -12.30 4.66 -9.23
N LEU A 16 -11.32 5.36 -8.68
CA LEU A 16 -11.43 6.78 -8.34
C LEU A 16 -11.70 7.62 -9.60
N LYS A 17 -12.65 8.55 -9.53
CA LYS A 17 -12.93 9.53 -10.58
C LYS A 17 -12.63 10.96 -10.18
N GLY A 18 -12.73 11.27 -8.89
CA GLY A 18 -12.34 12.58 -8.40
C GLY A 18 -12.59 12.75 -6.91
N VAL A 19 -11.86 13.67 -6.31
CA VAL A 19 -12.08 14.12 -4.94
C VAL A 19 -13.07 15.27 -4.98
N GLN A 20 -14.17 15.17 -4.23
CA GLN A 20 -15.15 16.24 -4.13
C GLN A 20 -14.71 17.29 -3.12
N LYS A 21 -14.31 16.81 -1.94
CA LYS A 21 -13.84 17.63 -0.84
C LYS A 21 -13.06 16.77 0.13
N TYR A 22 -12.19 17.41 0.89
CA TYR A 22 -11.59 16.80 2.06
C TYR A 22 -11.47 17.84 3.16
N ILE A 23 -11.45 17.38 4.40
CA ILE A 23 -11.04 18.15 5.56
C ILE A 23 -9.91 17.39 6.24
N LYS A 24 -8.97 18.11 6.84
CA LYS A 24 -7.88 17.53 7.62
C LYS A 24 -7.89 18.06 9.04
N THR A 25 -7.52 17.24 10.00
CA THR A 25 -7.29 17.72 11.37
C THR A 25 -6.11 18.69 11.41
N LEU A 26 -6.16 19.63 12.34
CA LEU A 26 -5.11 20.61 12.61
C LEU A 26 -4.60 20.41 14.05
N GLY A 27 -3.31 20.70 14.29
CA GLY A 27 -2.73 20.69 15.64
C GLY A 27 -1.82 19.50 15.97
N SER A 28 -1.70 18.51 15.08
CA SER A 28 -0.72 17.42 15.17
C SER A 28 0.09 17.32 13.87
N PRO A 29 1.39 16.95 13.92
CA PRO A 29 2.17 16.60 12.73
C PRO A 29 1.62 15.40 11.95
N ALA A 30 0.87 14.51 12.63
CA ALA A 30 0.19 13.39 12.01
C ALA A 30 -1.29 13.74 11.80
N ALA A 31 -1.74 13.82 10.55
CA ALA A 31 -3.06 14.32 10.20
C ALA A 31 -4.06 13.20 9.94
N THR A 32 -5.32 13.46 10.27
CA THR A 32 -6.46 12.65 9.84
C THR A 32 -7.22 13.38 8.75
N TYR A 33 -7.46 12.69 7.64
CA TYR A 33 -8.15 13.19 6.46
C TYR A 33 -9.53 12.55 6.35
N TYR A 34 -10.57 13.38 6.33
CA TYR A 34 -11.92 12.96 5.98
C TYR A 34 -12.22 13.42 4.56
N ILE A 35 -12.35 12.47 3.65
CA ILE A 35 -12.36 12.68 2.21
C ILE A 35 -13.71 12.21 1.66
N THR A 36 -14.35 13.03 0.85
CA THR A 36 -15.48 12.63 0.01
C THR A 36 -15.00 12.49 -1.42
N VAL A 37 -15.20 11.32 -2.02
CA VAL A 37 -14.75 11.03 -3.39
C VAL A 37 -15.88 10.45 -4.24
N TYR A 38 -15.72 10.58 -5.55
CA TYR A 38 -16.53 9.86 -6.52
C TYR A 38 -15.75 8.70 -7.09
N ALA A 39 -16.39 7.53 -7.15
CA ALA A 39 -15.82 6.35 -7.78
C ALA A 39 -16.85 5.69 -8.70
N ILE A 40 -16.38 4.96 -9.69
CA ILE A 40 -17.21 4.22 -10.63
C ILE A 40 -16.92 2.74 -10.47
N ASP A 41 -17.98 1.93 -10.35
CA ASP A 41 -17.88 0.48 -10.34
C ASP A 41 -17.68 -0.02 -11.78
N GLN A 42 -16.54 -0.64 -12.05
CA GLN A 42 -16.28 -1.22 -13.37
C GLN A 42 -17.05 -2.54 -13.58
N ALA A 43 -17.36 -3.28 -12.52
CA ALA A 43 -18.08 -4.55 -12.58
C ALA A 43 -19.60 -4.37 -12.53
N GLY A 44 -20.08 -3.32 -11.86
CA GLY A 44 -21.50 -3.08 -11.57
C GLY A 44 -22.28 -2.17 -12.53
N GLY A 45 -21.80 -1.96 -13.75
CA GLY A 45 -22.54 -1.16 -14.76
C GLY A 45 -22.23 0.34 -14.76
N SER A 46 -21.02 0.75 -14.36
CA SER A 46 -20.51 2.12 -14.47
C SER A 46 -21.26 3.19 -13.65
N SER A 47 -22.07 2.80 -12.66
CA SER A 47 -22.75 3.75 -11.79
C SER A 47 -21.75 4.52 -10.91
N ARG A 48 -21.92 5.84 -10.87
CA ARG A 48 -21.09 6.74 -10.06
C ARG A 48 -21.59 6.70 -8.61
N GLN A 49 -20.74 6.21 -7.72
CA GLN A 49 -20.98 6.19 -6.29
C GLN A 49 -20.19 7.30 -5.58
N THR A 50 -20.77 7.82 -4.51
CA THR A 50 -20.11 8.77 -3.62
C THR A 50 -19.61 8.03 -2.39
N PHE A 51 -18.31 8.10 -2.12
CA PHE A 51 -17.68 7.46 -0.98
C PHE A 51 -17.30 8.48 0.09
N GLN A 52 -17.41 8.05 1.34
CA GLN A 52 -16.84 8.74 2.50
C GLN A 52 -15.67 7.90 3.01
N ILE A 53 -14.51 8.53 3.13
CA ILE A 53 -13.25 7.88 3.49
C ILE A 53 -12.60 8.65 4.63
N GLN A 54 -12.09 7.94 5.63
CA GLN A 54 -11.17 8.47 6.62
C GLN A 54 -9.82 7.77 6.45
N VAL A 55 -8.74 8.53 6.36
CA VAL A 55 -7.37 8.02 6.42
C VAL A 55 -6.62 8.83 7.48
N SER A 56 -5.94 8.14 8.39
CA SER A 56 -5.14 8.79 9.43
C SER A 56 -3.66 8.43 9.24
N GLU A 57 -2.81 9.43 9.36
CA GLU A 57 -1.38 9.23 9.56
C GLU A 57 -1.14 8.95 11.04
N GLU A 58 -0.50 7.84 11.36
CA GLU A 58 -0.16 7.50 12.75
C GLU A 58 1.17 8.13 13.17
N THR A 59 2.05 8.42 12.21
CA THR A 59 3.31 9.10 12.47
C THR A 59 3.70 9.97 11.28
N CYS A 60 3.96 11.24 11.55
CA CYS A 60 4.41 12.18 10.53
C CYS A 60 5.69 11.70 9.87
N GLY A 61 5.68 11.60 8.53
CA GLY A 61 6.88 11.28 7.77
C GLY A 61 7.28 9.82 7.70
N LYS A 62 6.40 8.93 8.16
CA LYS A 62 6.55 7.50 8.00
C LYS A 62 5.36 6.99 7.20
N PHE A 63 5.58 5.94 6.42
CA PHE A 63 4.47 5.24 5.81
C PHE A 63 3.77 4.37 6.87
N MET A 64 2.90 5.02 7.65
CA MET A 64 2.07 4.41 8.70
C MET A 64 0.68 5.03 8.61
N LEU A 65 -0.20 4.36 7.88
CA LEU A 65 -1.55 4.84 7.59
C LEU A 65 -2.61 3.87 8.10
N THR A 66 -3.70 4.41 8.63
CA THR A 66 -4.90 3.67 9.02
C THR A 66 -6.11 4.18 8.25
N CYS A 67 -7.11 3.32 8.06
CA CYS A 67 -8.36 3.65 7.39
C CYS A 67 -9.52 2.90 8.07
N ASP A 68 -10.21 3.62 8.95
CA ASP A 68 -11.38 3.10 9.67
C ASP A 68 -12.67 3.21 8.85
N ILE A 69 -12.76 4.28 8.05
CA ILE A 69 -13.96 4.58 7.25
C ILE A 69 -13.59 4.47 5.77
N ALA A 70 -14.25 3.55 5.08
CA ALA A 70 -14.40 3.57 3.63
C ALA A 70 -15.73 2.92 3.29
N ARG A 71 -16.72 3.73 2.90
CA ARG A 71 -18.09 3.28 2.64
C ARG A 71 -18.78 4.15 1.59
N ILE A 72 -19.83 3.62 0.98
CA ILE A 72 -20.72 4.41 0.13
C ILE A 72 -21.55 5.33 1.03
N ARG A 73 -21.79 6.56 0.59
CA ARG A 73 -22.58 7.55 1.32
C ARG A 73 -24.00 7.01 1.56
N GLY A 74 -24.40 6.94 2.82
CA GLY A 74 -25.70 6.41 3.25
C GLY A 74 -25.63 5.03 3.90
N GLU A 75 -24.52 4.31 3.76
CA GLU A 75 -24.29 3.07 4.49
C GLU A 75 -24.06 3.34 5.98
N SER A 76 -24.56 2.46 6.85
CA SER A 76 -24.35 2.54 8.30
C SER A 76 -22.87 2.36 8.65
N LYS A 77 -22.45 2.91 9.79
CA LYS A 77 -21.11 2.67 10.34
C LYS A 77 -21.23 1.48 11.30
N SER A 78 -20.29 0.56 11.28
CA SER A 78 -20.06 -0.27 12.46
C SER A 78 -19.24 0.57 13.43
N ASP A 79 -19.88 1.14 14.45
CA ASP A 79 -19.19 1.83 15.53
C ASP A 79 -18.57 0.78 16.45
N LYS A 80 -17.34 0.38 16.14
CA LYS A 80 -16.49 -0.35 17.08
C LYS A 80 -15.30 0.53 17.43
N GLU A 81 -15.00 0.59 18.72
CA GLU A 81 -13.94 1.42 19.29
C GLU A 81 -12.57 0.89 18.83
N THR A 82 -11.67 1.81 18.46
CA THR A 82 -10.33 1.47 17.98
C THR A 82 -9.46 0.99 19.15
N MET A 83 -9.14 -0.30 19.16
CA MET A 83 -8.16 -0.92 20.06
C MET A 83 -6.72 -0.58 19.62
N LEU A 84 -5.71 -0.98 20.41
CA LEU A 84 -4.29 -0.86 20.06
C LEU A 84 -3.99 -1.54 18.72
N LEU A 85 -3.73 -0.74 17.70
CA LEU A 85 -3.36 -1.22 16.36
C LEU A 85 -1.90 -1.66 16.34
N ASP A 86 -1.63 -2.83 15.77
CA ASP A 86 -0.27 -3.23 15.46
C ASP A 86 0.24 -2.39 14.29
N ILE A 87 1.05 -1.38 14.61
CA ILE A 87 1.70 -0.47 13.65
C ILE A 87 3.20 -0.76 13.48
N ARG A 88 3.66 -1.95 13.89
CA ARG A 88 5.07 -2.35 13.76
C ARG A 88 5.49 -2.36 12.28
N LEU A 89 6.64 -1.75 12.01
CA LEU A 89 7.27 -1.77 10.68
C LEU A 89 7.54 -3.22 10.26
N PRO A 90 7.29 -3.57 8.98
CA PRO A 90 7.63 -4.89 8.51
C PRO A 90 9.16 -5.04 8.38
N GLU A 91 9.64 -6.22 8.76
CA GLU A 91 11.04 -6.58 8.68
C GLU A 91 11.34 -7.40 7.41
N TRP A 92 12.62 -7.40 7.03
CA TRP A 92 13.10 -8.29 5.99
C TRP A 92 13.10 -9.74 6.51
N PRO A 93 12.57 -10.71 5.75
CA PRO A 93 12.53 -12.10 6.18
C PRO A 93 13.94 -12.72 6.17
N PRO A 94 14.16 -13.82 6.91
CA PRO A 94 15.47 -14.50 6.96
C PRO A 94 15.95 -15.01 5.59
N GLU A 95 15.01 -15.35 4.71
CA GLU A 95 15.27 -15.85 3.35
C GLU A 95 14.82 -14.82 2.32
N ASN A 96 15.46 -14.78 1.16
CA ASN A 96 15.07 -13.88 0.07
C ASN A 96 13.64 -14.19 -0.42
N PRO A 97 12.65 -13.30 -0.22
CA PRO A 97 11.27 -13.59 -0.56
C PRO A 97 11.05 -13.70 -2.08
N PHE A 98 11.93 -13.08 -2.87
CA PHE A 98 11.85 -13.15 -4.34
C PHE A 98 12.31 -14.51 -4.91
N GLU A 99 12.97 -15.35 -4.12
CA GLU A 99 13.39 -16.69 -4.56
C GLU A 99 12.31 -17.77 -4.33
N ARG A 100 11.45 -17.57 -3.33
CA ARG A 100 10.46 -18.59 -2.92
C ARG A 100 9.01 -18.19 -3.13
N TYR A 101 8.68 -16.92 -3.02
CA TYR A 101 7.29 -16.45 -2.93
C TYR A 101 7.00 -15.31 -3.92
N CYS A 102 7.76 -15.24 -5.01
CA CYS A 102 7.56 -14.26 -6.07
C CYS A 102 6.25 -14.54 -6.80
N LEU A 103 5.45 -13.49 -6.97
CA LEU A 103 4.23 -13.51 -7.75
C LEU A 103 4.55 -13.50 -9.24
N ALA A 104 3.69 -14.16 -10.03
CA ALA A 104 3.84 -14.18 -11.47
C ALA A 104 3.49 -12.80 -12.06
N LYS A 105 4.17 -12.39 -13.14
CA LYS A 105 3.96 -11.06 -13.75
C LYS A 105 2.52 -10.87 -14.24
N GLU A 106 1.86 -11.95 -14.63
CA GLU A 106 0.46 -11.97 -15.07
C GLU A 106 -0.49 -11.55 -13.95
N GLU A 107 -0.22 -11.97 -12.71
CA GLU A 107 -1.01 -11.61 -11.53
C GLU A 107 -0.89 -10.12 -11.19
N LEU A 108 0.23 -9.48 -11.57
CA LEU A 108 0.46 -8.07 -11.31
C LEU A 108 -0.29 -7.14 -12.28
N LYS A 109 -0.54 -7.58 -13.52
CA LYS A 109 -1.15 -6.74 -14.59
C LYS A 109 -2.55 -6.24 -14.26
N SER A 110 -3.29 -6.92 -13.38
CA SER A 110 -4.64 -6.52 -12.97
C SER A 110 -4.69 -5.74 -11.65
N ASN A 111 -3.54 -5.53 -10.99
CA ASN A 111 -3.49 -5.09 -9.59
C ASN A 111 -2.82 -3.73 -9.42
N ASP A 112 -3.56 -2.67 -9.76
CA ASP A 112 -3.12 -1.26 -9.62
C ASP A 112 -2.72 -0.87 -8.19
N TRP A 113 -3.15 -1.64 -7.17
CA TRP A 113 -2.88 -1.31 -5.77
C TRP A 113 -1.42 -1.52 -5.37
N ILE A 114 -0.64 -2.32 -6.11
CA ILE A 114 0.79 -2.49 -5.83
C ILE A 114 1.52 -1.16 -6.09
N CYS A 115 1.19 -0.50 -7.20
CA CYS A 115 1.65 0.86 -7.49
C CYS A 115 1.20 1.83 -6.37
N LEU A 116 -0.06 1.74 -5.92
CA LEU A 116 -0.55 2.55 -4.81
C LEU A 116 0.32 2.39 -3.54
N TYR A 117 0.79 1.18 -3.21
CA TYR A 117 1.63 0.97 -2.02
C TYR A 117 3.00 1.62 -2.17
N LEU A 118 3.59 1.56 -3.34
CA LEU A 118 4.84 2.26 -3.63
C LEU A 118 4.67 3.78 -3.60
N GLU A 119 3.63 4.31 -4.25
CA GLU A 119 3.32 5.74 -4.26
C GLU A 119 3.11 6.27 -2.83
N LEU A 120 2.38 5.54 -1.98
CA LEU A 120 2.20 5.91 -0.57
C LEU A 120 3.51 5.87 0.22
N THR A 121 4.36 4.86 -0.04
CA THR A 121 5.68 4.77 0.60
C THR A 121 6.51 6.01 0.27
N LEU A 122 6.57 6.39 -1.01
CA LEU A 122 7.39 7.52 -1.46
C LEU A 122 6.80 8.88 -1.10
N ALA A 123 5.47 9.05 -1.17
CA ALA A 123 4.80 10.31 -0.81
C ALA A 123 5.00 10.65 0.68
N THR A 124 5.08 9.64 1.55
CA THR A 124 5.26 9.89 2.99
C THR A 124 6.72 10.16 3.38
N THR A 125 7.69 9.63 2.62
CA THR A 125 9.13 9.73 2.96
C THR A 125 9.92 10.72 2.11
N GLU A 126 9.63 10.82 0.81
CA GLU A 126 10.41 11.60 -0.17
C GLU A 126 9.67 12.83 -0.70
N ASP A 127 8.34 12.79 -0.80
CA ASP A 127 7.56 13.91 -1.35
C ASP A 127 6.26 14.18 -0.59
N ARG A 128 6.38 14.82 0.56
CA ARG A 128 5.23 15.15 1.42
C ARG A 128 4.33 16.24 0.85
N TYR A 129 4.82 17.01 -0.11
CA TYR A 129 4.07 18.12 -0.71
C TYR A 129 3.27 17.68 -1.95
N GLY A 130 3.57 16.50 -2.50
CA GLY A 130 2.79 15.87 -3.56
C GLY A 130 3.03 16.50 -4.94
N ASP A 131 4.19 17.13 -5.12
CA ASP A 131 4.58 17.77 -6.38
C ASP A 131 5.17 16.75 -7.38
N SER A 132 5.55 15.57 -6.91
CA SER A 132 6.27 14.55 -7.66
C SER A 132 5.31 13.52 -8.25
N LYS A 133 5.35 13.43 -9.58
CA LYS A 133 4.76 12.29 -10.29
C LYS A 133 5.81 11.17 -10.35
N PHE A 134 5.67 10.17 -9.48
CA PHE A 134 6.56 9.02 -9.49
C PHE A 134 6.45 8.26 -10.81
N LYS A 135 7.59 7.93 -11.42
CA LYS A 135 7.68 7.05 -12.59
C LYS A 135 8.36 5.77 -12.15
N LEU A 136 7.56 4.80 -11.73
CA LEU A 136 8.05 3.58 -11.10
C LEU A 136 8.00 2.41 -12.07
N ASP A 137 9.07 1.64 -12.11
CA ASP A 137 9.16 0.36 -12.81
C ASP A 137 9.20 -0.77 -11.78
N ILE A 138 8.13 -1.56 -11.71
CA ILE A 138 8.04 -2.70 -10.78
C ILE A 138 8.77 -3.89 -11.40
N VAL A 139 9.83 -4.33 -10.74
CA VAL A 139 10.71 -5.40 -11.22
C VAL A 139 10.16 -6.76 -10.78
N ASN A 140 9.98 -6.95 -9.46
CA ASN A 140 9.47 -8.17 -8.84
C ASN A 140 8.57 -7.85 -7.65
N VAL A 141 7.60 -8.71 -7.39
CA VAL A 141 6.75 -8.63 -6.19
C VAL A 141 6.71 -10.01 -5.54
N ALA A 142 6.89 -10.05 -4.22
CA ALA A 142 6.74 -11.25 -3.42
C ALA A 142 5.85 -10.99 -2.19
N THR A 143 5.39 -12.06 -1.54
CA THR A 143 4.56 -11.99 -0.33
C THR A 143 5.02 -13.03 0.69
N ASP A 144 4.77 -12.79 1.97
CA ASP A 144 5.00 -13.74 3.07
C ASP A 144 3.99 -14.91 3.15
N LEU A 145 3.07 -15.02 2.18
CA LEU A 145 2.03 -16.04 2.15
C LEU A 145 2.43 -17.32 1.40
N VAL A 146 1.94 -18.46 1.90
CA VAL A 146 2.10 -19.78 1.30
C VAL A 146 0.74 -20.49 1.26
N PRO A 147 0.11 -20.68 0.08
CA PRO A 147 0.54 -20.18 -1.24
C PRO A 147 0.44 -18.65 -1.36
N PRO A 148 1.18 -18.02 -2.29
CA PRO A 148 1.07 -16.58 -2.55
C PRO A 148 -0.36 -16.16 -2.91
N GLY A 149 -0.79 -14.99 -2.43
CA GLY A 149 -2.15 -14.51 -2.68
C GLY A 149 -2.29 -12.99 -2.58
N LEU A 150 -2.75 -12.36 -3.67
CA LEU A 150 -2.90 -10.91 -3.77
C LEU A 150 -4.10 -10.34 -2.98
N ASN A 151 -5.12 -11.16 -2.71
CA ASN A 151 -6.37 -10.74 -2.08
C ASN A 151 -6.45 -11.01 -0.57
N ALA A 152 -5.39 -11.52 0.04
CA ALA A 152 -5.38 -11.81 1.47
C ALA A 152 -5.53 -10.54 2.31
N LYS A 153 -6.46 -10.49 3.27
CA LYS A 153 -6.65 -9.30 4.11
C LYS A 153 -5.40 -8.88 4.87
N ASN A 154 -4.58 -9.86 5.26
CA ASN A 154 -3.33 -9.70 6.00
C ASN A 154 -2.18 -10.31 5.19
N ALA A 155 -1.15 -9.52 4.89
CA ALA A 155 0.05 -9.97 4.19
C ALA A 155 1.15 -8.91 4.25
N THR A 156 2.40 -9.34 4.15
CA THR A 156 3.54 -8.48 3.86
C THR A 156 3.93 -8.64 2.40
N PHE A 157 4.09 -7.51 1.72
CA PHE A 157 4.51 -7.42 0.34
C PHE A 157 5.93 -6.88 0.25
N TYR A 158 6.74 -7.55 -0.55
CA TYR A 158 8.09 -7.14 -0.91
C TYR A 158 8.05 -6.73 -2.37
N ILE A 159 8.36 -5.47 -2.65
CA ILE A 159 8.22 -4.88 -3.99
C ILE A 159 9.57 -4.32 -4.39
N ARG A 160 10.25 -4.98 -5.34
CA ARG A 160 11.48 -4.48 -5.94
C ARG A 160 11.11 -3.57 -7.11
N TYR A 161 11.67 -2.36 -7.14
CA TYR A 161 11.32 -1.36 -8.13
C TYR A 161 12.49 -0.43 -8.46
N ASN A 162 12.39 0.21 -9.62
CA ASN A 162 13.28 1.29 -10.03
C ASN A 162 12.47 2.59 -10.11
N ASP A 163 13.08 3.70 -9.69
CA ASP A 163 12.59 5.05 -9.96
C ASP A 163 13.21 5.55 -11.28
N LEU A 164 12.40 5.54 -12.34
CA LEU A 164 12.81 5.92 -13.68
C LEU A 164 13.15 7.41 -13.79
N SER A 165 12.64 8.25 -12.88
CA SER A 165 13.00 9.67 -12.85
C SER A 165 14.46 9.84 -12.42
N LYS A 166 14.91 9.05 -11.44
CA LYS A 166 16.32 9.01 -11.01
C LYS A 166 17.22 8.39 -12.08
N THR A 167 16.77 7.29 -12.71
CA THR A 167 17.51 6.67 -13.83
C THR A 167 17.68 7.62 -15.01
N ALA A 168 16.68 8.45 -15.33
CA ALA A 168 16.79 9.45 -16.39
C ALA A 168 17.84 10.54 -16.10
N LEU A 169 18.19 10.76 -14.83
CA LEU A 169 19.27 11.65 -14.39
C LEU A 169 20.63 10.93 -14.34
N GLY A 170 20.70 9.66 -14.74
CA GLY A 170 21.92 8.84 -14.70
C GLY A 170 22.20 8.22 -13.32
N GLU A 171 21.26 8.31 -12.37
CA GLU A 171 21.42 7.70 -11.05
C GLU A 171 21.08 6.21 -11.09
N VAL A 172 21.84 5.40 -10.34
CA VAL A 172 21.52 3.99 -10.13
C VAL A 172 20.30 3.90 -9.23
N SER A 173 19.24 3.26 -9.72
CA SER A 173 17.98 3.10 -9.00
C SER A 173 17.66 1.62 -8.93
N ASP A 174 17.70 1.06 -7.71
CA ASP A 174 17.26 -0.30 -7.39
C ASP A 174 16.86 -0.33 -5.92
N HIS A 175 15.55 -0.41 -5.69
CA HIS A 175 14.94 -0.24 -4.39
C HIS A 175 14.02 -1.39 -4.05
N ILE A 176 13.82 -1.62 -2.76
CA ILE A 176 12.87 -2.57 -2.22
C ILE A 176 11.98 -1.85 -1.23
N ALA A 177 10.68 -1.85 -1.50
CA ALA A 177 9.67 -1.50 -0.52
C ALA A 177 9.17 -2.76 0.21
N ILE A 178 9.05 -2.66 1.53
CA ILE A 178 8.43 -3.68 2.38
C ILE A 178 7.16 -3.07 2.96
N VAL A 179 6.00 -3.64 2.64
CA VAL A 179 4.69 -3.08 3.00
C VAL A 179 3.81 -4.15 3.64
N SER A 180 3.46 -3.96 4.90
CA SER A 180 2.50 -4.78 5.63
C SER A 180 1.10 -4.23 5.43
N ARG A 181 0.21 -5.07 4.90
CA ARG A 181 -1.24 -4.86 4.85
C ARG A 181 -1.87 -5.63 5.99
N ARG A 182 -2.69 -4.95 6.79
CA ARG A 182 -3.43 -5.58 7.90
C ARG A 182 -4.87 -5.09 7.91
N PHE A 183 -5.79 -6.00 8.19
CA PHE A 183 -7.19 -5.70 8.47
C PHE A 183 -7.56 -6.35 9.79
N ASP A 184 -7.99 -5.51 10.72
CA ASP A 184 -8.51 -5.93 12.00
C ASP A 184 -10.02 -6.10 11.88
N GLU A 185 -10.52 -7.33 12.06
CA GLU A 185 -11.95 -7.63 11.96
C GLU A 185 -12.75 -7.12 13.16
N ASP A 186 -12.08 -6.95 14.31
CA ASP A 186 -12.70 -6.45 15.52
C ASP A 186 -12.96 -4.96 15.39
N THR A 187 -11.97 -4.17 14.98
CA THR A 187 -12.15 -2.71 14.82
C THR A 187 -12.68 -2.31 13.45
N GLY A 188 -12.53 -3.17 12.45
CA GLY A 188 -12.73 -2.83 11.04
C GLY A 188 -11.63 -1.92 10.48
N CYS A 189 -10.54 -1.70 11.21
CA CYS A 189 -9.45 -0.84 10.78
C CYS A 189 -8.60 -1.53 9.71
N PHE A 190 -8.29 -0.79 8.64
CA PHE A 190 -7.33 -1.21 7.62
C PHE A 190 -6.03 -0.43 7.78
N VAL A 191 -4.93 -1.15 7.94
CA VAL A 191 -3.61 -0.58 8.24
C VAL A 191 -2.65 -0.88 7.09
N LEU A 192 -1.91 0.14 6.67
CA LEU A 192 -0.75 0.01 5.80
C LEU A 192 0.46 0.59 6.51
N VAL A 193 1.47 -0.25 6.71
CA VAL A 193 2.76 0.16 7.27
C VAL A 193 3.85 -0.29 6.31
N GLY A 194 4.79 0.59 6.00
CA GLY A 194 5.90 0.21 5.15
C GLY A 194 7.10 1.13 5.22
N GLN A 195 8.10 0.75 4.43
CA GLN A 195 9.36 1.46 4.30
C GLN A 195 10.03 1.05 2.98
N SER A 196 10.84 1.95 2.44
CA SER A 196 11.66 1.69 1.25
C SER A 196 13.14 1.79 1.58
N HIS A 197 13.92 0.91 0.96
CA HIS A 197 15.36 0.82 1.12
C HIS A 197 16.02 0.64 -0.24
N GLN A 198 17.29 1.03 -0.37
CA GLN A 198 18.12 0.55 -1.47
C GLN A 198 18.29 -0.96 -1.36
N SER A 199 18.22 -1.67 -2.49
CA SER A 199 18.29 -3.14 -2.51
C SER A 199 19.56 -3.68 -1.83
N SER A 200 20.70 -3.02 -2.04
CA SER A 200 22.01 -3.36 -1.46
C SER A 200 22.06 -3.30 0.07
N LYS A 201 21.13 -2.59 0.71
CA LYS A 201 21.06 -2.50 2.17
C LYS A 201 20.28 -3.65 2.81
N VAL A 202 19.52 -4.40 2.01
CA VAL A 202 18.54 -5.38 2.50
C VAL A 202 18.82 -6.77 1.94
N LEU A 203 19.24 -6.86 0.68
CA LEU A 203 19.75 -8.08 0.10
C LEU A 203 21.17 -8.31 0.64
N PRO A 204 21.45 -9.42 1.33
CA PRO A 204 22.82 -9.74 1.72
C PRO A 204 23.69 -9.88 0.47
N GLU A 205 24.80 -9.13 0.41
CA GLU A 205 25.81 -9.31 -0.63
C GLU A 205 26.39 -10.73 -0.49
N ASN A 206 26.14 -11.56 -1.51
CA ASN A 206 26.69 -12.90 -1.69
C ASN A 206 26.20 -13.96 -0.68
N LEU A 207 25.17 -14.72 -1.08
CA LEU A 207 25.15 -16.13 -0.69
C LEU A 207 26.40 -16.79 -1.33
N PRO A 208 27.31 -17.40 -0.55
CA PRO A 208 28.37 -18.19 -1.15
C PRO A 208 27.74 -19.27 -2.01
N ILE A 209 28.19 -19.38 -3.26
CA ILE A 209 27.86 -20.48 -4.15
C ILE A 209 28.28 -21.76 -3.42
N ILE A 210 27.33 -22.46 -2.80
CA ILE A 210 27.54 -23.83 -2.37
C ILE A 210 27.52 -24.65 -3.66
N ILE A 211 28.71 -24.79 -4.26
CA ILE A 211 28.96 -25.86 -5.23
C ILE A 211 28.79 -27.15 -4.43
N ARG A 212 27.63 -27.81 -4.58
CA ARG A 212 27.53 -29.21 -4.22
C ARG A 212 28.36 -29.98 -5.25
N LEU A 213 29.39 -30.65 -4.73
CA LEU A 213 30.33 -31.53 -5.43
C LEU A 213 29.63 -32.54 -6.33
#